data_AF-A0A060CGE9-F1
#
_entry.id   AF-A0A060CGE9-F1
#
_cell.length_a   1.000
_cell.length_b   1.000
_cell.length_c   1.000
_cell.angle_alpha   90.00
_cell.angle_beta   90.00
_cell.angle_gamma   90.00
#
_symmetry.space_group_name_H-M   'P 1'
#
loop_
_entity.id
_entity.type
_entity.pdbx_description
1 polymer ?
#
loop_
_entity_poly.entity_id
_entity_poly.type
_entity_poly.pdbx_seq_one_letter_code
_entity_poly.pdbx_strand_id
1 'polypeptide(L)'
;FTLEDLVVPSFLLAQAWCAWRLLRRNRIDVIHAHWLIPQGVAAALLQRLLRRKVPFVVTSHGSDVIVLKGAAMKFLKRAVVSSSSAITVVSDAVRNALVADCGRQAKVIVQPMGVNLVDLFVPGKVHRDTQEILF
;
A
#
# COMPACT_ATOMS: atom_id res chain seq x y z
N PHE A 1 -1.84 5.40 -27.64
CA PHE A 1 -1.10 4.40 -26.87
C PHE A 1 0.38 4.55 -27.21
N THR A 2 1.10 5.28 -26.36
CA THR A 2 2.57 5.39 -26.42
C THR A 2 3.19 4.25 -25.60
N LEU A 3 4.50 4.01 -25.73
CA LEU A 3 5.21 3.01 -24.92
C LEU A 3 5.14 3.30 -23.42
N GLU A 4 5.00 4.58 -23.05
CA GLU A 4 4.84 5.04 -21.66
C GLU A 4 3.53 4.54 -21.03
N ASP A 5 2.45 4.47 -21.81
CA ASP A 5 1.15 3.94 -21.37
C ASP A 5 1.23 2.46 -20.98
N LEU A 6 2.21 1.71 -21.50
CA LEU A 6 2.40 0.29 -21.21
C LEU A 6 3.20 0.04 -19.93
N VAL A 7 3.92 1.03 -19.42
CA VAL A 7 4.80 0.87 -18.24
C VAL A 7 3.99 0.44 -17.01
N VAL A 8 2.88 1.12 -16.70
CA VAL A 8 2.09 0.83 -15.50
C VAL A 8 1.40 -0.55 -15.59
N PRO A 9 0.70 -0.90 -16.68
CA PRO A 9 0.10 -2.23 -16.82
C PRO A 9 1.15 -3.36 -16.84
N SER A 10 2.26 -3.18 -17.57
CA SER A 10 3.32 -4.19 -17.63
C SER A 10 4.00 -4.38 -16.27
N PHE A 11 4.23 -3.30 -15.52
CA PHE A 11 4.74 -3.36 -14.16
C PHE A 11 3.80 -4.13 -13.23
N LEU A 12 2.49 -3.83 -13.25
CA LEU A 12 1.49 -4.54 -12.45
C LEU A 12 1.46 -6.04 -12.79
N LEU A 13 1.47 -6.39 -14.08
CA LEU A 13 1.46 -7.77 -14.55
C LEU A 13 2.74 -8.52 -14.16
N ALA A 14 3.90 -7.89 -14.35
CA ALA A 14 5.20 -8.46 -13.98
C ALA A 14 5.29 -8.66 -12.46
N GLN A 15 4.82 -7.69 -11.66
CA GLN A 15 4.77 -7.81 -10.21
C GLN A 15 3.87 -8.98 -9.77
N ALA A 16 2.66 -9.08 -10.33
CA ALA A 16 1.74 -10.18 -10.01
C ALA A 16 2.33 -11.54 -10.41
N TRP A 17 2.96 -11.64 -11.57
CA TRP A 17 3.63 -12.85 -12.05
C TRP A 17 4.78 -13.28 -11.14
N CYS A 18 5.66 -12.35 -10.76
CA CYS A 18 6.78 -12.62 -9.86
C CYS A 18 6.28 -13.05 -8.47
N ALA A 19 5.28 -12.34 -7.91
CA ALA A 19 4.67 -12.71 -6.65
C ALA A 19 4.01 -14.10 -6.72
N TRP A 20 3.28 -14.41 -7.78
CA TRP A 20 2.71 -15.76 -8.01
C TRP A 20 3.79 -16.84 -8.02
N ARG A 21 4.89 -16.61 -8.73
CA ARG A 21 6.02 -17.55 -8.81
C ARG A 21 6.67 -17.76 -7.44
N LEU A 22 6.82 -16.71 -6.64
CA LEU A 22 7.33 -16.80 -5.27
C LEU A 22 6.39 -17.60 -4.36
N LEU A 23 5.08 -17.36 -4.44
CA LEU A 23 4.07 -18.06 -3.63
C LEU A 23 3.95 -19.55 -3.97
N ARG A 24 4.29 -19.95 -5.20
CA ARG A 24 4.33 -21.36 -5.61
C ARG A 24 5.62 -22.08 -5.19
N ARG A 25 6.72 -21.35 -5.02
CA ARG A 25 8.04 -21.92 -4.71
C ARG A 25 8.32 -21.96 -3.21
N ASN A 26 7.72 -21.04 -2.46
CA ASN A 26 7.99 -20.87 -1.04
C ASN A 26 6.69 -21.01 -0.24
N ARG A 27 6.80 -21.47 1.01
CA ARG A 27 5.70 -21.42 1.97
C ARG A 27 5.64 -20.04 2.60
N ILE A 28 4.99 -19.10 1.92
CA ILE A 28 4.73 -17.76 2.45
C ILE A 28 3.44 -17.78 3.26
N ASP A 29 3.48 -17.25 4.48
CA ASP A 29 2.32 -17.20 5.37
C ASP A 29 1.45 -15.96 5.16
N VAL A 30 2.07 -14.84 4.80
CA VAL A 30 1.38 -13.56 4.58
C VAL A 30 2.04 -12.75 3.48
N ILE A 31 1.22 -12.04 2.69
CA ILE A 31 1.68 -11.01 1.77
C ILE A 31 1.45 -9.65 2.43
N HIS A 32 2.49 -8.83 2.52
CA HIS A 32 2.35 -7.44 2.95
C HIS A 32 2.52 -6.52 1.75
N ALA A 33 1.42 -5.99 1.24
CA ALA A 33 1.42 -5.02 0.16
C ALA A 33 1.54 -3.61 0.73
N HIS A 34 2.42 -2.79 0.15
CA HIS A 34 2.41 -1.36 0.40
C HIS A 34 1.66 -0.72 -0.77
N TRP A 35 0.72 0.17 -0.48
CA TRP A 35 -0.22 0.78 -1.44
C TRP A 35 -1.38 -0.14 -1.86
N LEU A 36 -2.62 0.37 -1.80
CA LEU A 36 -3.82 -0.28 -2.34
C LEU A 36 -3.68 -0.48 -3.85
N ILE A 37 -3.16 0.53 -4.55
CA ILE A 37 -2.91 0.52 -5.99
C ILE A 37 -1.44 0.93 -6.19
N PRO A 38 -0.63 0.15 -6.94
CA PRO A 38 -0.99 -1.08 -7.68
C PRO A 38 -0.91 -2.38 -6.86
N GLN A 39 -0.18 -2.41 -5.75
CA GLN A 39 0.24 -3.68 -5.12
C GLN A 39 -0.91 -4.44 -4.44
N GLY A 40 -1.80 -3.73 -3.75
CA GLY A 40 -3.01 -4.33 -3.17
C GLY A 40 -3.91 -4.98 -4.23
N VAL A 41 -4.01 -4.39 -5.43
CA VAL A 41 -4.74 -4.97 -6.57
C VAL A 41 -4.06 -6.27 -7.01
N ALA A 42 -2.73 -6.29 -7.15
CA ALA A 42 -2.01 -7.52 -7.47
C ALA A 42 -2.26 -8.62 -6.43
N ALA A 43 -2.19 -8.30 -5.13
CA ALA A 43 -2.46 -9.25 -4.05
C ALA A 43 -3.90 -9.78 -4.10
N ALA A 44 -4.88 -8.91 -4.37
CA ALA A 44 -6.28 -9.30 -4.50
C ALA A 44 -6.53 -10.20 -5.74
N LEU A 45 -5.85 -9.94 -6.86
CA LEU A 45 -5.89 -10.81 -8.04
C LEU A 45 -5.32 -12.20 -7.74
N LEU A 46 -4.20 -12.25 -7.00
CA LEU A 46 -3.57 -13.52 -6.61
C LEU A 46 -4.47 -14.39 -5.72
N GLN A 47 -5.33 -13.79 -4.89
CA GLN A 47 -6.33 -14.54 -4.12
C GLN A 47 -7.30 -15.36 -4.99
N ARG A 48 -7.52 -14.92 -6.24
CA ARG A 48 -8.42 -15.58 -7.20
C ARG A 48 -7.70 -16.64 -8.03
N LEU A 49 -6.39 -16.51 -8.22
CA LEU A 49 -5.59 -17.36 -9.09
C LEU A 49 -4.93 -18.54 -8.35
N LEU A 50 -4.72 -18.42 -7.04
CA LEU A 50 -4.01 -19.42 -6.25
C LEU A 50 -4.99 -20.46 -5.66
N ARG A 51 -4.59 -21.73 -5.71
CA ARG A 51 -5.32 -22.83 -5.04
C ARG A 51 -5.28 -22.68 -3.52
N ARG A 52 -4.10 -22.33 -2.98
CA ARG A 52 -3.93 -21.96 -1.57
C ARG A 52 -4.06 -20.46 -1.44
N LYS A 53 -5.10 -20.00 -0.74
CA LYS A 53 -5.25 -18.58 -0.40
C LYS A 53 -4.22 -18.20 0.66
N VAL A 54 -3.38 -17.23 0.35
CA VAL A 54 -2.40 -16.66 1.29
C VAL A 54 -2.96 -15.34 1.78
N PRO A 55 -3.23 -15.14 3.08
CA PRO A 55 -3.78 -13.88 3.56
C PRO A 55 -2.85 -12.71 3.21
N PHE A 56 -3.43 -11.53 3.04
CA PHE A 56 -2.64 -10.34 2.77
C PHE A 56 -3.08 -9.14 3.60
N VAL A 57 -2.09 -8.35 3.99
CA VAL A 57 -2.23 -7.07 4.67
C VAL A 57 -1.83 -5.97 3.69
N VAL A 58 -2.52 -4.84 3.72
CA VAL A 58 -2.12 -3.66 2.93
C VAL A 58 -1.83 -2.47 3.82
N THR A 59 -0.75 -1.74 3.54
CA THR A 59 -0.47 -0.42 4.16
C THR A 59 -0.64 0.67 3.13
N SER A 60 -1.55 1.61 3.35
CA SER A 60 -1.64 2.84 2.54
C SER A 60 -0.77 3.94 3.12
N HIS A 61 0.01 4.58 2.25
CA HIS A 61 0.83 5.75 2.54
C HIS A 61 0.13 7.08 2.21
N GLY A 62 -1.13 7.02 1.75
CA GLY A 62 -2.01 8.17 1.62
C GLY A 62 -2.33 8.54 0.17
N SER A 63 -1.37 8.63 -0.74
CA SER A 63 -1.64 9.11 -2.11
C SER A 63 -2.47 8.12 -2.95
N ASP A 64 -2.32 6.82 -2.74
CA ASP A 64 -3.21 5.80 -3.33
C ASP A 64 -4.68 5.95 -2.89
N VAL A 65 -4.92 6.52 -1.71
CA VAL A 65 -6.26 6.76 -1.17
C VAL A 65 -6.77 8.16 -1.52
N ILE A 66 -5.95 9.19 -1.33
CA ILE A 66 -6.37 10.59 -1.42
C ILE A 66 -6.32 11.11 -2.86
N VAL A 67 -5.28 10.75 -3.62
CA VAL A 67 -5.04 11.30 -4.97
C VAL A 67 -5.82 10.53 -6.02
N LEU A 68 -5.83 9.20 -5.95
CA LEU A 68 -6.49 8.35 -6.95
C LEU A 68 -8.02 8.35 -6.78
N LYS A 69 -8.71 9.27 -7.49
CA LYS A 69 -10.16 9.46 -7.43
C LYS A 69 -10.89 8.85 -8.64
N GLY A 70 -12.22 8.90 -8.63
CA GLY A 70 -13.08 8.40 -9.72
C GLY A 70 -13.62 6.99 -9.49
N ALA A 71 -14.67 6.63 -10.23
CA ALA A 71 -15.42 5.40 -10.02
C ALA A 71 -14.55 4.13 -10.18
N ALA A 72 -13.68 4.11 -11.19
CA ALA A 72 -12.76 3.00 -11.43
C ALA A 72 -11.78 2.79 -10.25
N MET A 73 -11.16 3.86 -9.76
CA MET A 73 -10.24 3.77 -8.61
C MET A 73 -10.96 3.38 -7.33
N LYS A 74 -12.18 3.90 -7.10
CA LYS A 74 -13.02 3.47 -5.96
C LYS A 74 -13.37 1.99 -6.04
N PHE A 75 -13.69 1.48 -7.23
CA PHE A 75 -13.94 0.06 -7.44
C PHE A 75 -12.70 -0.79 -7.09
N LEU A 76 -11.52 -0.40 -7.58
CA LEU A 76 -10.27 -1.10 -7.27
C LEU A 76 -9.97 -1.07 -5.78
N LYS A 77 -10.05 0.10 -5.11
CA LYS A 77 -9.87 0.22 -3.66
C LYS A 77 -10.82 -0.70 -2.90
N ARG A 78 -12.11 -0.73 -3.25
CA ARG A 78 -13.12 -1.60 -2.63
C ARG A 78 -12.78 -3.08 -2.81
N ALA A 79 -12.30 -3.49 -3.98
CA ALA A 79 -11.88 -4.86 -4.23
C ALA A 79 -10.69 -5.28 -3.34
N VAL A 80 -9.73 -4.38 -3.13
CA VAL A 80 -8.61 -4.61 -2.21
C VAL A 80 -9.07 -4.65 -0.75
N VAL A 81 -9.90 -3.69 -0.34
CA VAL A 81 -10.44 -3.60 1.04
C VAL A 81 -11.28 -4.83 1.40
N SER A 82 -12.08 -5.34 0.46
CA SER A 82 -12.91 -6.51 0.71
C SER A 82 -12.09 -7.79 0.83
N SER A 83 -11.05 -7.92 -0.01
CA SER A 83 -10.23 -9.13 -0.12
C SER A 83 -9.08 -9.21 0.90
N SER A 84 -8.67 -8.08 1.48
CA SER A 84 -7.58 -8.02 2.47
C SER A 84 -8.00 -8.55 3.84
N SER A 85 -7.02 -9.14 4.53
CA SER A 85 -7.17 -9.63 5.90
C SER A 85 -7.10 -8.48 6.91
N ALA A 86 -6.19 -7.53 6.70
CA ALA A 86 -6.08 -6.31 7.50
C ALA A 86 -5.57 -5.14 6.63
N ILE A 87 -5.86 -3.92 7.07
CA ILE A 87 -5.46 -2.69 6.40
C ILE A 87 -4.83 -1.77 7.44
N THR A 88 -3.67 -1.21 7.12
CA THR A 88 -3.04 -0.16 7.89
C THR A 88 -2.96 1.12 7.08
N VAL A 89 -3.05 2.26 7.75
CA VAL A 89 -2.93 3.59 7.12
C VAL A 89 -2.07 4.48 8.01
N VAL A 90 -1.34 5.41 7.41
CA VAL A 90 -0.38 6.26 8.14
C VAL A 90 -1.01 7.34 9.03
N SER A 91 -2.29 7.68 8.84
CA SER A 91 -2.98 8.70 9.64
C SER A 91 -4.50 8.54 9.64
N ASP A 92 -5.17 9.16 10.61
CA ASP A 92 -6.63 9.25 10.67
C ASP A 92 -7.23 9.92 9.42
N ALA A 93 -6.53 10.89 8.84
CA ALA A 93 -6.97 11.54 7.60
C ALA A 93 -7.08 10.52 6.45
N VAL A 94 -6.08 9.64 6.29
CA VAL A 94 -6.11 8.58 5.27
C VAL A 94 -7.18 7.55 5.61
N ARG A 95 -7.36 7.19 6.89
CA ARG A 95 -8.45 6.28 7.33
C ARG A 95 -9.80 6.82 6.90
N ASN A 96 -10.08 8.07 7.22
CA ASN A 96 -11.38 8.71 6.96
C ASN A 96 -11.65 8.80 5.45
N ALA A 97 -10.64 9.15 4.65
CA ALA A 97 -10.74 9.16 3.20
C ALA A 97 -11.04 7.76 2.62
N LEU A 98 -10.34 6.73 3.10
CA LEU A 98 -10.56 5.35 2.64
C LEU A 98 -11.96 4.85 3.00
N VAL A 99 -12.42 5.18 4.20
CA VAL A 99 -13.76 4.83 4.69
C VAL A 99 -14.84 5.55 3.89
N ALA A 100 -14.65 6.82 3.54
CA ALA A 100 -15.59 7.53 2.67
C ALA A 100 -15.71 6.89 1.28
N ASP A 101 -14.61 6.35 0.73
CA ASP A 101 -14.62 5.67 -0.56
C ASP A 101 -15.22 4.24 -0.50
N CYS A 102 -14.95 3.50 0.59
CA CYS A 102 -15.19 2.06 0.65
C CYS A 102 -16.27 1.61 1.65
N GLY A 103 -16.71 2.48 2.56
CA GLY A 103 -17.78 2.22 3.54
C GLY A 103 -17.44 1.20 4.63
N ARG A 104 -16.16 0.83 4.83
CA ARG A 104 -15.78 -0.25 5.74
C ARG A 104 -14.66 0.16 6.71
N GLN A 105 -15.04 0.41 7.97
CA GLN A 105 -14.10 0.85 9.03
C GLN A 105 -13.39 -0.31 9.74
N ALA A 106 -14.08 -1.43 9.97
CA ALA A 106 -13.63 -2.46 10.92
C ALA A 106 -12.29 -3.15 10.61
N LYS A 107 -11.73 -2.96 9.41
CA LYS A 107 -10.44 -3.55 9.00
C LYS A 107 -9.28 -2.56 8.97
N VAL A 108 -9.51 -1.28 9.25
CA VAL A 108 -8.53 -0.21 9.02
C VAL A 108 -7.92 0.27 10.34
N ILE A 109 -6.63 0.02 10.50
CA ILE A 109 -5.82 0.38 11.68
C ILE A 109 -4.94 1.58 11.30
N VAL A 110 -4.89 2.60 12.15
CA VAL A 110 -3.94 3.70 11.96
C VAL A 110 -2.60 3.29 12.57
N GLN A 111 -1.56 3.24 11.74
CA GLN A 111 -0.20 2.92 12.14
C GLN A 111 0.77 3.89 11.44
N PRO A 112 1.20 4.95 12.13
CA PRO A 112 2.15 5.92 11.59
C PRO A 112 3.50 5.28 11.24
N MET A 113 4.25 5.93 10.35
CA MET A 113 5.61 5.50 10.04
C MET A 113 6.54 5.82 11.21
N GLY A 114 7.33 4.82 11.61
CA GLY A 114 8.38 5.02 12.60
C GLY A 114 9.59 5.75 12.01
N VAL A 115 10.40 6.31 12.90
CA VAL A 115 11.71 6.92 12.59
C VAL A 115 12.74 6.36 13.56
N ASN A 116 13.96 6.08 13.09
CA ASN A 116 15.03 5.60 13.96
C ASN A 116 15.64 6.78 14.75
N LEU A 117 15.22 6.94 15.99
CA LEU A 117 15.70 7.97 16.92
C LEU A 117 16.90 7.54 17.77
N VAL A 118 17.41 6.32 17.56
CA VAL A 118 18.52 5.77 18.36
C VAL A 118 19.85 6.02 17.67
N ASP A 119 19.93 5.73 16.37
CA ASP A 119 21.22 5.75 15.65
C ASP A 119 21.25 6.75 14.50
N LEU A 120 20.10 7.08 13.90
CA LEU A 120 20.04 7.82 12.64
C LEU A 120 19.57 9.26 12.80
N PHE A 121 18.42 9.47 13.44
CA PHE A 121 17.84 10.80 13.64
C PHE A 121 18.03 11.27 15.09
N VAL A 122 19.29 11.27 15.51
CA VAL A 122 19.70 11.81 16.82
C VAL A 122 20.14 13.27 16.69
N PRO A 123 19.82 14.14 17.66
CA PRO A 123 20.33 15.51 17.65
C PRO A 123 21.86 15.53 17.63
N GLY A 124 22.45 16.00 16.53
CA GLY A 124 23.87 16.27 16.43
C GLY A 124 24.29 17.52 17.22
N LYS A 125 25.60 17.66 17.48
CA LYS A 125 26.18 18.85 18.15
C LYS A 125 26.38 20.05 17.21
N VAL A 126 25.87 19.98 15.98
CA VAL A 126 26.06 21.01 14.95
C VAL A 126 25.29 22.26 15.35
N HIS A 127 25.93 23.43 15.20
CA HIS A 127 25.26 24.71 15.42
C HIS A 127 24.09 24.83 14.44
N ARG A 128 22.87 24.99 14.97
CA ARG A 128 21.67 25.17 14.18
C ARG A 128 21.41 26.66 14.05
N ASP A 129 21.34 27.15 12.82
CA ASP A 129 20.84 28.49 12.57
C ASP A 129 19.32 28.50 12.80
N THR A 130 18.84 29.40 13.65
CA THR A 130 17.42 29.51 13.99
C THR A 130 16.61 30.29 12.95
N GLN A 131 17.27 30.92 11.98
CA GLN A 131 16.65 31.72 10.93
C GLN A 131 16.66 31.05 9.56
N GLU A 132 17.26 29.86 9.46
CA GLU A 132 17.33 29.10 8.22
C GLU A 132 16.61 27.76 8.36
N ILE A 133 15.81 27.41 7.35
CA ILE A 133 15.23 26.08 7.19
C ILE A 133 15.97 25.43 6.03
N LEU A 134 16.71 24.35 6.30
CA LEU A 134 17.31 23.53 5.26
C LEU A 134 16.24 22.62 4.65
N PHE A 135 16.14 22.63 3.32
CA PHE A 135 15.37 21.67 2.53
C PHE A 135 16.33 20.78 1.73
#